data_AF-A0A951CY09-F1
#
_entry.id   AF-A0A951CY09-F1
#
_cell.length_a   1.000
_cell.length_b   1.000
_cell.length_c   1.000
_cell.angle_alpha   90.00
_cell.angle_beta   90.00
_cell.angle_gamma   90.00
#
_symmetry.space_group_name_H-M   'P 1'
#
loop_
_entity.id
_entity.type
_entity.pdbx_description
1 polymer ?
#
loop_
_entity_poly.entity_id
_entity_poly.type
_entity_poly.pdbx_seq_one_letter_code
_entity_poly.pdbx_strand_id
1 'polypeptide(L)' 'MTLADLRVFYLHGFGSGPGSQKAQFFSEKLQRLGIRIEIPDLNEGDFPHLTVTRQLYL' A
#
# COMPACT_ATOMS: atom_id res chain seq x y z
N MET A 1 -8.71 -2.68 22.67
CA MET A 1 -8.15 -2.61 21.32
C MET A 1 -6.63 -2.67 21.46
N THR A 2 -6.02 -3.73 20.95
CA THR A 2 -4.57 -3.93 20.99
C THR A 2 -3.95 -3.47 19.67
N LEU A 3 -2.62 -3.34 19.60
CA LEU A 3 -1.94 -3.08 18.32
C LEU A 3 -2.17 -4.20 17.29
N ALA A 4 -2.52 -5.41 17.74
CA ALA A 4 -2.85 -6.52 16.86
C ALA A 4 -4.21 -6.33 16.14
N ASP A 5 -5.10 -5.49 16.67
CA ASP A 5 -6.41 -5.21 16.07
C ASP A 5 -6.35 -4.07 15.02
N LEU A 6 -5.24 -3.33 14.98
CA LEU A 6 -5.06 -2.21 14.05
C LEU A 6 -4.76 -2.74 12.65
N ARG A 7 -5.60 -2.39 11.68
CA ARG A 7 -5.33 -2.61 10.26
C ARG A 7 -4.78 -1.35 9.63
N VAL A 8 -3.61 -1.46 9.01
CA VAL A 8 -2.96 -0.37 8.28
C VAL A 8 -2.89 -0.71 6.81
N PHE A 9 -3.29 0.25 5.96
CA PHE A 9 -3.11 0.18 4.52
C PHE A 9 -2.13 1.26 4.09
N TYR A 10 -1.08 0.88 3.37
CA TYR A 10 -0.18 1.84 2.72
C TYR A 10 -0.57 1.97 1.25
N LEU A 11 -1.13 3.12 0.90
CA LEU A 11 -1.46 3.45 -0.49
C LEU A 11 -0.24 4.13 -1.11
N HIS A 12 0.38 3.46 -2.09
CA HIS A 12 1.56 3.98 -2.75
C HIS A 12 1.22 5.18 -3.63
N GLY A 13 2.22 6.02 -3.91
CA GLY A 13 2.06 7.13 -4.85
C GLY A 13 1.89 6.64 -6.29
N PHE A 14 1.37 7.51 -7.16
CA PHE A 14 1.15 7.26 -8.58
C PHE A 14 2.38 6.58 -9.24
N GLY A 15 2.18 5.38 -9.81
CA GLY A 15 3.20 4.62 -10.55
C GLY A 15 4.28 3.93 -9.71
N SER A 16 4.26 4.07 -8.38
CA SER A 16 5.38 3.61 -7.54
C SER A 16 5.28 2.15 -7.07
N GLY A 17 4.06 1.61 -6.96
CA GLY A 17 3.80 0.23 -6.59
C GLY A 17 4.15 -0.14 -5.13
N PRO A 18 3.83 -1.39 -4.72
CA PRO A 18 4.10 -1.89 -3.37
C PRO A 18 5.59 -1.97 -3.01
N GLY A 19 6.45 -2.10 -4.03
CA GLY A 19 7.91 -2.17 -3.88
C GLY A 19 8.59 -0.82 -3.66
N SER A 20 7.85 0.30 -3.63
CA SER A 20 8.46 1.62 -3.50
C SER A 20 9.24 1.76 -2.18
N GLN A 21 10.32 2.55 -2.20
CA GLN A 21 11.17 2.78 -1.01
C GLN A 21 10.35 3.26 0.21
N LYS A 22 9.34 4.10 -0.02
CA LYS A 22 8.45 4.57 1.04
C LYS A 22 7.57 3.44 1.60
N ALA A 23 6.99 2.60 0.73
CA ALA A 23 6.18 1.46 1.15
C ALA A 23 7.00 0.50 2.03
N GLN A 24 8.21 0.14 1.59
CA GLN A 24 9.10 -0.75 2.35
C GLN A 24 9.54 -0.12 3.68
N PHE A 25 9.90 1.16 3.68
CA PHE A 25 10.27 1.89 4.90
C PHE A 25 9.18 1.87 5.99
N PHE A 26 7.92 2.15 5.61
CA PHE A 26 6.81 2.10 6.57
C PHE A 26 6.46 0.67 6.97
N SER A 27 6.52 -0.26 6.02
CA SER A 27 6.27 -1.69 6.25
C SER A 27 7.19 -2.25 7.33
N GLU A 28 8.49 -2.03 7.20
CA GLU A 28 9.48 -2.50 8.17
C GLU A 28 9.23 -1.92 9.57
N LYS A 29 8.92 -0.63 9.67
CA LYS A 29 8.70 0.03 10.96
C LYS A 29 7.44 -0.47 11.66
N LEU A 30 6.34 -0.65 10.93
CA LEU A 30 5.08 -1.13 11.49
C LEU A 30 5.18 -2.60 11.89
N GLN A 31 5.80 -3.44 11.07
CA GLN A 31 6.01 -4.84 11.39
C GLN A 31 6.88 -5.03 12.64
N ARG A 32 7.91 -4.20 12.86
CA ARG A 32 8.70 -4.21 14.12
C ARG A 32 7.88 -3.91 15.37
N LEU A 33 6.75 -3.22 15.23
CA LEU A 33 5.81 -2.94 16.32
C LEU A 33 4.71 -4.01 16.44
N GLY A 34 4.80 -5.09 15.66
CA GLY A 34 3.75 -6.13 15.59
C GLY A 34 2.49 -5.68 14.87
N ILE A 35 2.52 -4.57 14.13
CA ILE A 35 1.36 -4.04 13.40
C ILE A 35 1.35 -4.66 12.00
N ARG A 36 0.22 -5.27 11.64
CA ARG A 36 -0.02 -5.78 10.30
C ARG A 36 -0.28 -4.61 9.34
N ILE A 37 0.40 -4.64 8.20
CA ILE A 37 0.24 -3.68 7.11
C ILE A 37 -0.08 -4.39 5.80
N GLU A 38 -1.03 -3.85 5.05
CA GLU A 38 -1.40 -4.30 3.71
C GLU A 38 -0.98 -3.21 2.70
N ILE A 39 -0.36 -3.62 1.59
CA ILE A 39 0.17 -2.72 0.56
C ILE A 39 -0.39 -3.18 -0.79
N PRO A 40 -1.65 -2.82 -1.12
CA PRO A 40 -2.25 -3.22 -2.38
C PRO A 40 -1.50 -2.60 -3.57
N ASP A 41 -1.44 -3.32 -4.67
CA ASP A 41 -0.93 -2.78 -5.93
C ASP A 41 -2.04 -2.01 -6.66
N LEU A 42 -1.97 -0.68 -6.61
CA LEU A 42 -2.92 0.22 -7.25
C LEU A 42 -2.56 0.52 -8.72
N ASN A 43 -1.48 -0.08 -9.24
CA ASN A 43 -1.11 0.05 -10.65
C ASN A 43 -1.87 -0.91 -11.57
N GLU A 44 -2.63 -1.87 -11.01
CA GLU A 44 -3.40 -2.88 -11.75
C GLU A 44 -2.59 -3.66 -12.80
N GLY A 45 -1.28 -3.79 -12.62
CA GLY A 45 -0.36 -4.43 -13.57
C GLY A 45 -0.15 -3.69 -14.90
N ASP A 46 -0.86 -2.57 -15.13
CA ASP A 46 -0.79 -1.78 -16.36
C ASP A 46 -0.93 -0.28 -16.06
N PHE A 47 0.05 0.23 -15.31
CA PHE A 47 0.10 1.63 -14.92
C PHE A 47 0.05 2.61 -16.11
N PRO A 48 0.76 2.39 -17.24
CA PRO A 48 0.74 3.34 -18.36
C PRO A 48 -0.64 3.59 -18.95
N HIS A 49 -1.56 2.61 -18.87
CA HIS A 49 -2.94 2.74 -19.35
C HIS A 49 -3.95 2.95 -18.21
N LEU A 50 -3.47 3.10 -16.98
CA LEU A 50 -4.32 3.33 -15.82
C LEU A 50 -4.88 4.74 -15.84
N THR A 51 -6.20 4.86 -15.72
CA THR A 51 -6.89 6.15 -15.57
C THR A 51 -7.32 6.36 -14.13
N VAL A 52 -7.40 7.62 -13.71
CA VAL A 52 -7.91 7.98 -12.36
C VAL A 52 -9.34 7.45 -12.17
N THR A 53 -10.17 7.49 -13.23
CA THR A 53 -11.54 6.96 -13.18
C THR A 53 -11.58 5.45 -12.90
N ARG A 54 -10.69 4.66 -13.53
CA ARG A 54 -10.62 3.22 -13.31
C ARG A 54 -10.28 2.87 -11.85
N GLN A 55 -9.40 3.66 -11.22
CA GLN A 55 -9.05 3.49 -9.80
C GLN A 55 -10.22 3.70 -8.83
N LEU A 56 -11.31 4.35 -9.23
CA LEU A 56 -12.52 4.51 -8.39
C LEU A 56 -13.38 3.25 -8.33
N TYR A 57 -13.13 2.28 -9.21
CA TYR A 57 -13.89 1.02 -9.31
C TYR A 57 -13.14 -0.21 -8.75
N LEU A 58 -11.96 0.01 -8.17
CA LEU A 58 -11.19 -1.00 -7.42
C LEU A 58 -11.77 -1.21 -6.02
#